data_AF-A0A2K2V5C8-F1
#
_entry.id   AF-A0A2K2V5C8-F1
#
_cell.length_a   1.000
_cell.length_b   1.000
_cell.length_c   1.000
_cell.angle_alpha   90.00
_cell.angle_beta   90.00
_cell.angle_gamma   90.00
#
_symmetry.space_group_name_H-M   'P 1'
#
loop_
_entity.id
_entity.type
_entity.pdbx_description
1 polymer ?
#
loop_
_entity_poly.entity_id
_entity_poly.type
_entity_poly.pdbx_seq_one_letter_code
_entity_poly.pdbx_strand_id
1 'polypeptide(L)'
;MGSKAVAVRIPMDLFRRIQEISKLRKVDTSELVKRAFMLGLERLMLETAIELYYEGKLRQSEAARMANMTVRDFMAIARERRCC
;
A
#
# COMPACT_ATOMS: atom_id res chain seq x y z
N MET A 1 12.22 18.32 0.45
CA MET A 1 11.70 17.09 -0.19
C MET A 1 11.07 17.47 -1.51
N GLY A 2 11.50 16.84 -2.61
CA GLY A 2 10.90 17.08 -3.93
C GLY A 2 9.59 16.29 -4.10
N SER A 3 8.71 16.76 -4.98
CA SER A 3 7.55 15.99 -5.45
C SER A 3 7.68 15.77 -6.96
N LYS A 4 7.21 14.61 -7.45
CA LYS A 4 7.18 14.29 -8.87
C LYS A 4 5.75 13.94 -9.26
N ALA A 5 5.24 14.57 -10.31
CA ALA A 5 3.92 14.25 -10.83
C ALA A 5 3.96 12.89 -11.56
N VAL A 6 2.98 12.04 -11.27
CA VAL A 6 2.75 10.77 -11.95
C VAL A 6 1.37 10.85 -12.59
N ALA A 7 1.31 10.74 -13.92
CA ALA A 7 0.05 10.76 -14.67
C ALA A 7 -0.37 9.33 -15.02
N VAL A 8 -1.56 8.93 -14.56
CA VAL A 8 -2.12 7.59 -14.82
C VAL A 8 -3.56 7.76 -15.30
N ARG A 9 -3.94 6.97 -16.31
CA ARG A 9 -5.34 6.88 -16.73
C ARG A 9 -6.09 5.95 -15.79
N ILE A 10 -7.20 6.43 -15.23
CA ILE A 10 -8.05 5.65 -14.34
C ILE A 10 -9.47 5.54 -14.91
N PRO A 11 -10.22 4.47 -14.58
CA PRO A 11 -11.63 4.36 -14.95
C PRO A 11 -12.45 5.56 -14.44
N MET A 12 -13.41 6.01 -15.25
CA MET A 12 -14.24 7.18 -14.91
C MET A 12 -15.01 7.00 -13.60
N ASP A 13 -15.49 5.78 -13.33
CA ASP A 13 -16.22 5.48 -12.09
C ASP A 13 -15.34 5.58 -10.84
N LEU A 14 -14.06 5.22 -10.95
CA LEU A 14 -13.11 5.42 -9.86
C LEU A 14 -12.86 6.91 -9.62
N PHE A 15 -12.70 7.70 -10.69
CA PHE A 15 -12.55 9.15 -10.57
C PHE A 15 -13.76 9.80 -9.89
N ARG A 16 -14.99 9.40 -10.24
CA ARG A 16 -16.22 9.87 -9.59
C ARG A 16 -16.22 9.61 -8.08
N ARG A 17 -15.88 8.39 -7.66
CA ARG A 17 -15.77 8.02 -6.23
C ARG A 17 -14.73 8.87 -5.49
N ILE A 18 -13.59 9.14 -6.12
CA ILE A 18 -12.55 10.02 -5.55
C ILE A 18 -13.12 11.43 -5.35
N GLN A 19 -13.83 11.99 -6.35
CA GLN A 19 -14.43 13.31 -6.23
C GLN A 19 -15.49 13.39 -5.13
N GLU A 20 -16.32 12.37 -4.98
CA GLU A 20 -17.33 12.30 -3.90
C GLU A 20 -16.67 12.33 -2.52
N ILE A 21 -15.65 11.51 -2.30
CA ILE A 21 -14.92 11.47 -1.02
C ILE A 21 -14.17 12.79 -0.77
N SER A 22 -13.59 13.39 -1.81
CA SER A 22 -12.89 14.68 -1.73
C SER A 22 -13.83 15.78 -1.25
N LYS A 23 -15.05 15.86 -1.81
CA LYS A 23 -16.10 16.79 -1.37
C LYS A 23 -16.53 16.55 0.08
N LEU A 24 -16.78 15.28 0.45
CA LEU A 24 -17.18 14.92 1.81
C LEU A 24 -16.11 15.28 2.85
N ARG A 25 -14.84 15.07 2.51
CA ARG A 25 -13.70 15.36 3.39
C ARG A 25 -13.23 16.82 3.33
N LYS A 26 -13.74 17.62 2.39
CA LYS A 26 -13.31 19.01 2.12
C LYS A 26 -11.80 19.11 1.89
N VAL A 27 -11.25 18.21 1.09
CA VAL A 27 -9.81 18.19 0.71
C VAL A 27 -9.68 18.14 -0.80
N ASP A 28 -8.58 18.68 -1.33
CA ASP A 28 -8.32 18.62 -2.77
C ASP A 28 -8.19 17.19 -3.28
N THR A 29 -8.60 16.98 -4.55
CA THR A 29 -8.50 15.68 -5.22
C THR A 29 -7.07 15.13 -5.20
N SER A 30 -6.07 15.99 -5.41
CA SER A 30 -4.65 15.60 -5.41
C SER A 30 -4.19 15.09 -4.04
N GLU A 31 -4.61 15.74 -2.96
CA GLU A 31 -4.27 15.32 -1.59
C GLU A 31 -4.96 14.01 -1.23
N LEU A 32 -6.24 13.85 -1.60
CA LEU A 32 -6.95 12.58 -1.41
C LEU A 32 -6.30 11.44 -2.20
N VAL A 33 -5.97 11.67 -3.47
CA VAL A 33 -5.32 10.67 -4.33
C VAL A 33 -3.95 10.29 -3.76
N LYS A 34 -3.15 11.27 -3.35
CA LYS A 34 -1.86 11.03 -2.71
C LYS A 34 -2.00 10.17 -1.46
N ARG A 35 -2.94 10.50 -0.57
CA ARG A 35 -3.18 9.73 0.66
C ARG A 35 -3.66 8.30 0.36
N ALA A 36 -4.61 8.15 -0.55
CA ALA A 36 -5.11 6.85 -0.97
C ALA A 36 -3.99 5.99 -1.59
N PHE A 37 -3.14 6.60 -2.41
CA PHE A 37 -2.00 5.92 -3.04
C PHE A 37 -0.97 5.45 -2.02
N MET A 38 -0.58 6.29 -1.03
CA MET A 38 0.36 5.88 0.01
C MET A 38 -0.16 4.69 0.82
N LEU A 39 -1.43 4.73 1.25
CA LEU A 39 -2.06 3.63 1.98
C LEU A 39 -2.13 2.35 1.13
N GLY A 40 -2.49 2.47 -0.15
CA GLY A 40 -2.52 1.34 -1.08
C GLY A 40 -1.13 0.75 -1.32
N LEU A 41 -0.11 1.60 -1.45
CA LEU A 41 1.27 1.18 -1.68
C LEU A 41 1.84 0.42 -0.48
N GLU A 42 1.63 0.91 0.74
CA GLU A 42 2.06 0.22 1.97
C GLU A 42 1.44 -1.18 2.05
N ARG A 43 0.15 -1.30 1.74
CA ARG A 43 -0.55 -2.59 1.71
C ARG A 43 0.02 -3.54 0.64
N LEU A 44 0.25 -3.04 -0.58
CA LEU A 44 0.82 -3.84 -1.67
C LEU A 44 2.25 -4.30 -1.34
N MET A 45 3.06 -3.45 -0.70
CA MET A 45 4.40 -3.80 -0.25
C MET A 45 4.37 -4.93 0.79
N LEU A 46 3.42 -4.90 1.73
CA LEU A 46 3.23 -5.98 2.71
C LEU A 46 2.77 -7.28 2.04
N GLU A 47 1.77 -7.22 1.16
CA GLU A 47 1.28 -8.39 0.41
C GLU A 47 2.42 -9.03 -0.39
N THR A 48 3.15 -8.23 -1.17
CA THR A 48 4.31 -8.68 -1.96
C THR A 48 5.41 -9.28 -1.07
N ALA A 49 5.72 -8.65 0.07
CA ALA A 49 6.75 -9.15 0.98
C ALA A 49 6.38 -10.52 1.57
N ILE A 50 5.10 -10.74 1.88
CA ILE A 50 4.58 -12.01 2.40
C ILE A 50 4.64 -13.10 1.33
N GLU A 51 4.19 -12.81 0.10
CA GLU A 51 4.26 -13.74 -1.03
C GLU A 51 5.70 -14.19 -1.27
N LEU A 52 6.62 -13.24 -1.43
CA LEU A 52 8.03 -13.54 -1.70
C LEU A 52 8.70 -14.27 -0.52
N TYR A 53 8.29 -14.00 0.72
CA TYR A 53 8.76 -14.75 1.89
C TYR A 53 8.32 -16.22 1.82
N TYR A 54 7.05 -16.49 1.52
CA TYR A 54 6.54 -17.86 1.42
C TYR A 54 7.04 -18.64 0.22
N GLU A 55 7.34 -17.96 -0.89
CA GLU A 55 8.03 -18.53 -2.04
C GLU A 55 9.52 -18.82 -1.77
N GLY A 56 10.05 -18.44 -0.60
CA GLY A 56 11.46 -18.62 -0.24
C GLY A 56 12.40 -17.65 -0.97
N LYS A 57 11.86 -16.63 -1.64
CA LYS A 57 12.64 -15.62 -2.39
C LYS A 57 13.21 -14.53 -1.48
N LEU A 58 12.62 -14.30 -0.31
CA LEU A 58 13.12 -13.37 0.69
C LEU A 58 13.31 -14.04 2.06
N ARG A 59 14.38 -13.64 2.76
CA ARG A 59 14.54 -13.93 4.19
C ARG A 59 13.63 -13.01 5.01
N GLN A 60 13.34 -13.39 6.25
CA GLN A 60 12.48 -12.64 7.17
C GLN A 60 12.88 -11.15 7.30
N SER A 61 14.18 -10.86 7.38
CA SER A 61 14.70 -9.50 7.49
C SER A 61 14.53 -8.68 6.22
N GLU A 62 14.57 -9.30 5.05
CA GLU A 62 14.40 -8.64 3.76
C GLU A 62 12.92 -8.34 3.51
N ALA A 63 12.05 -9.30 3.83
CA ALA A 63 10.60 -9.12 3.74
C ALA A 63 10.09 -8.06 4.72
N ALA A 64 10.57 -8.06 5.97
CA ALA A 64 10.22 -7.02 6.94
C ALA A 64 10.67 -5.62 6.49
N ARG A 65 11.87 -5.51 5.91
CA ARG A 65 12.37 -4.25 5.33
C ARG A 65 11.52 -3.79 4.15
N MET A 66 11.12 -4.71 3.26
CA MET A 66 10.22 -4.41 2.14
C MET A 66 8.87 -3.90 2.63
N ALA A 67 8.33 -4.48 3.70
CA ALA A 67 7.08 -4.05 4.31
C ALA A 67 7.23 -2.84 5.25
N ASN A 68 8.42 -2.24 5.33
CA ASN A 68 8.74 -1.10 6.19
C ASN A 68 8.36 -1.30 7.68
N MET A 69 8.67 -2.48 8.23
CA MET A 69 8.34 -2.83 9.62
C MET A 69 9.44 -3.68 10.28
N THR A 70 9.29 -3.95 11.57
CA THR A 70 10.23 -4.82 12.28
C THR A 70 10.04 -6.27 11.86
N VAL A 71 11.10 -7.09 12.01
CA VAL A 71 11.01 -8.55 11.77
C VAL A 71 9.94 -9.19 12.67
N ARG A 72 9.78 -8.69 13.90
CA ARG A 72 8.77 -9.19 14.84
C ARG A 72 7.36 -8.97 14.30
N ASP A 73 7.05 -7.75 13.87
CA ASP A 73 5.72 -7.38 13.40
C ASP A 73 5.39 -8.12 12.09
N PHE A 74 6.37 -8.16 11.18
CA PHE A 74 6.22 -8.92 9.93
C PHE A 74 5.91 -10.39 10.20
N MET A 75 6.65 -11.04 11.10
CA MET A 75 6.44 -12.45 11.41
C MET A 75 5.12 -12.72 12.14
N ALA A 76 4.60 -11.76 12.91
CA ALA A 76 3.26 -11.87 13.50
C ALA A 76 2.19 -11.92 12.39
N ILE A 77 2.23 -10.96 11.46
CA ILE A 77 1.28 -10.87 10.34
C ILE A 77 1.41 -12.08 9.40
N ALA A 78 2.64 -12.49 9.06
CA ALA A 78 2.87 -13.62 8.18
C ALA A 78 2.23 -14.90 8.75
N ARG A 79 2.42 -15.18 10.05
CA ARG A 79 1.82 -16.35 10.71
C ARG A 79 0.29 -16.34 10.65
N GLU A 80 -0.34 -15.19 10.85
CA GLU A 80 -1.81 -15.05 10.74
C GLU A 80 -2.29 -15.36 9.32
N ARG A 81 -1.58 -14.87 8.29
CA ARG A 81 -1.95 -15.10 6.89
C ARG A 81 -1.72 -16.52 6.38
N ARG A 82 -0.90 -17.33 7.07
CA ARG A 82 -0.69 -18.76 6.73
C ARG A 82 -1.84 -19.65 7.20
N CYS A 83 -2.68 -19.19 8.12
CA CYS A 83 -3.71 -20.01 8.77
C CYS A 83 -5.08 -19.91 8.10
N CYS A 84 -5.17 -19.30 6.92
CA CYS A 84 -6.34 -19.26 6.05
C CYS A 84 -6.01 -19.91 4.71
#